data_AF-A0A3N9XU65-F1
#
_entry.id   AF-A0A3N9XU65-F1
#
_cell.length_a   1.000
_cell.length_b   1.000
_cell.length_c   1.000
_cell.angle_alpha   90.00
_cell.angle_beta   90.00
_cell.angle_gamma   90.00
#
_symmetry.space_group_name_H-M   'P 1'
#
loop_
_entity.id
_entity.type
_entity.pdbx_description
1 polymer ?
#
loop_
_entity_poly.entity_id
_entity_poly.type
_entity_poly.pdbx_seq_one_letter_code
_entity_poly.pdbx_strand_id
1 'polypeptide(L)' 'MTTSPSPTPETPIVALDLLHEPGRWFRVVPAEMWSVENNLSIANMDFFEFADAADPDGVFRSFPQ' A
#
# COMPACT_ATOMS: atom_id res chain seq x y z
N MET A 1 26.64 -5.57 -22.83
CA MET A 1 25.32 -5.49 -22.16
C MET A 1 25.52 -5.86 -20.70
N THR A 2 25.81 -4.86 -19.86
CA THR A 2 25.81 -5.01 -18.41
C THR A 2 24.38 -4.75 -17.92
N THR A 3 23.73 -5.76 -17.37
CA THR A 3 22.46 -5.59 -16.65
C THR A 3 22.73 -4.68 -15.45
N SER A 4 22.23 -3.45 -15.49
CA SER A 4 22.18 -2.58 -14.31
C SER A 4 21.45 -3.31 -13.18
N PRO A 5 21.88 -3.18 -11.92
CA PRO A 5 21.17 -3.79 -10.81
C PRO A 5 19.71 -3.31 -10.79
N SER A 6 18.80 -4.26 -10.53
CA SER A 6 17.36 -4.04 -10.30
C SER A 6 17.12 -2.80 -9.41
N PRO A 7 16.04 -2.01 -9.64
CA PRO A 7 15.71 -0.89 -8.76
C PRO A 7 15.71 -1.37 -7.30
N THR A 8 16.32 -0.57 -6.44
CA THR A 8 16.33 -0.75 -4.98
C THR A 8 14.97 -1.23 -4.49
N PRO A 9 14.90 -2.18 -3.53
CA PRO A 9 13.62 -2.52 -2.92
C PRO A 9 13.01 -1.23 -2.38
N GLU A 10 11.88 -0.82 -2.96
CA GLU A 10 11.18 0.38 -2.51
C GLU A 10 10.92 0.20 -1.03
N THR A 11 11.53 1.02 -0.17
CA THR A 11 11.41 0.91 1.28
C THR A 11 9.95 1.22 1.67
N PRO A 12 9.12 0.20 1.97
CA PRO A 12 7.69 0.41 2.12
C PRO A 12 7.40 1.19 3.41
N ILE A 13 6.33 1.98 3.40
CA ILE A 13 5.87 2.76 4.56
C ILE A 13 4.68 2.04 5.19
N VAL A 14 4.59 2.05 6.52
CA VAL A 14 3.45 1.47 7.25
C VAL A 14 2.28 2.45 7.22
N ALA A 15 1.11 1.98 6.77
CA ALA A 15 -0.17 2.61 6.97
C ALA A 15 -0.92 1.88 8.09
N LEU A 16 -1.49 2.62 9.04
CA LEU A 16 -2.17 2.10 10.23
C LEU A 16 -3.55 2.75 10.32
N ASP A 17 -4.60 1.93 10.42
CA ASP A 17 -5.94 2.41 10.69
C ASP A 17 -6.06 2.80 12.17
N LEU A 18 -6.56 4.00 12.39
CA LEU A 18 -6.80 4.60 13.70
C LEU A 18 -8.29 4.84 13.96
N LEU A 19 -9.16 4.59 12.99
CA LEU A 19 -10.56 5.00 12.99
C LEU A 19 -11.53 3.82 12.92
N HIS A 20 -11.55 3.06 11.82
CA HIS A 20 -12.60 2.06 11.57
C HIS A 20 -12.26 0.71 12.19
N GLU A 21 -11.03 0.24 11.97
CA GLU A 21 -10.47 -0.97 12.55
C GLU A 21 -9.13 -0.66 13.23
N PRO A 22 -9.13 -0.01 14.42
CA PRO A 22 -7.90 0.42 15.08
C PRO A 22 -6.88 -0.72 15.25
N GLY A 23 -5.68 -0.50 14.73
CA GLY A 23 -4.60 -1.48 14.77
C GLY A 23 -4.46 -2.33 13.51
N ARG A 24 -5.38 -2.24 12.56
CA ARG A 24 -5.21 -2.84 11.22
C ARG A 24 -4.14 -2.08 10.45
N TRP A 25 -3.23 -2.80 9.79
CA TRP A 25 -2.11 -2.18 9.09
C TRP A 25 -1.70 -2.96 7.84
N PHE A 26 -1.06 -2.25 6.92
CA PHE A 26 -0.32 -2.80 5.79
C PHE A 26 0.90 -1.92 5.50
N ARG A 27 1.81 -2.41 4.68
CA ARG A 27 2.89 -1.60 4.12
C ARG A 27 2.52 -1.16 2.71
N VAL A 28 2.91 0.03 2.30
CA VAL A 28 2.63 0.54 0.95
C VAL A 28 3.94 0.98 0.29
N VAL A 29 4.09 0.66 -0.99
CA VAL A 29 5.20 1.20 -1.77
C VAL A 29 5.00 2.70 -2.01
N PRO A 30 6.06 3.54 -1.95
CA PRO A 30 5.94 4.97 -2.17
C PRO A 30 5.20 5.35 -3.47
N ALA A 31 5.36 4.55 -4.53
CA ALA A 31 4.68 4.74 -5.80
C ALA A 31 3.14 4.67 -5.72
N GLU A 32 2.58 4.01 -4.71
CA GLU A 32 1.13 3.82 -4.55
C GLU A 32 0.51 4.59 -3.37
N MET A 33 1.33 5.31 -2.59
CA MET A 33 0.83 6.09 -1.44
C MET A 33 -0.24 7.12 -1.82
N TRP A 34 -0.10 7.72 -3.01
CA TRP A 34 -1.06 8.70 -3.52
C TRP A 34 -2.44 8.08 -3.72
N SER A 35 -2.52 6.79 -4.06
CA SER A 35 -3.80 6.11 -4.29
C SER A 35 -4.53 5.88 -2.97
N VAL A 36 -3.81 5.42 -1.93
CA VAL A 36 -4.36 5.23 -0.59
C VAL A 36 -4.90 6.54 -0.02
N GLU A 37 -4.11 7.61 -0.04
CA GLU A 37 -4.51 8.90 0.52
C GLU A 37 -5.72 9.50 -0.21
N ASN A 38 -5.70 9.55 -1.55
CA ASN A 38 -6.79 10.15 -2.32
C ASN A 38 -8.12 9.41 -2.14
N ASN A 39 -8.10 8.07 -2.11
CA ASN A 39 -9.34 7.30 -1.95
C ASN A 39 -9.93 7.45 -0.55
N LEU A 40 -9.10 7.46 0.49
CA LEU A 40 -9.56 7.62 1.86
C LEU A 40 -10.05 9.05 2.13
N SER A 41 -9.38 10.08 1.59
CA SER A 41 -9.74 11.48 1.84
C SER A 41 -11.10 11.87 1.25
N ILE A 42 -11.52 11.19 0.18
CA ILE A 42 -12.84 11.39 -0.45
C ILE A 42 -13.85 10.28 -0.14
N ALA A 43 -13.49 9.32 0.73
CA ALA A 43 -14.30 8.14 1.06
C ALA A 43 -14.78 7.34 -0.17
N ASN A 44 -13.91 7.18 -1.18
CA ASN A 44 -14.20 6.37 -2.36
C ASN A 44 -14.01 4.86 -2.09
N MET A 45 -13.07 4.53 -1.20
CA MET A 45 -12.78 3.15 -0.76
C MET A 45 -12.47 3.16 0.73
N ASP A 46 -12.68 2.01 1.38
CA ASP A 46 -12.37 1.81 2.79
C ASP A 46 -10.93 1.31 2.98
N PHE A 47 -10.35 1.59 4.17
CA PHE A 47 -8.98 1.19 4.49
C PHE A 47 -8.76 -0.33 4.37
N PHE A 48 -9.75 -1.14 4.76
CA PHE A 48 -9.64 -2.59 4.72
C PHE A 48 -9.44 -3.14 3.31
N GLU A 49 -9.98 -2.47 2.29
CA GLU A 49 -9.85 -2.89 0.90
C GLU A 49 -8.40 -2.84 0.43
N PHE A 50 -7.64 -1.82 0.87
CA PHE A 50 -6.20 -1.75 0.61
C PHE A 50 -5.42 -2.80 1.41
N ALA A 51 -5.80 -3.02 2.67
CA ALA A 51 -5.15 -4.01 3.51
C ALA A 51 -5.36 -5.44 2.97
N ASP A 52 -6.55 -5.75 2.45
CA ASP A 52 -6.87 -7.05 1.85
C ASP A 52 -6.25 -7.24 0.46
N ALA A 53 -5.95 -6.15 -0.24
CA ALA A 53 -5.24 -6.18 -1.52
C ALA A 53 -3.70 -6.23 -1.39
N ALA A 54 -3.16 -6.17 -0.16
CA ALA A 54 -1.73 -6.31 0.04
C ALA A 54 -1.25 -7.72 -0.36
N ASP A 55 -0.05 -7.79 -0.95
CA ASP A 55 0.58 -9.05 -1.32
C ASP A 55 0.83 -9.96 -0.09
N PRO A 56 1.19 -11.25 -0.27
CA PRO A 56 1.46 -12.15 0.85
C PRO A 56 2.55 -11.68 1.83
N ASP A 57 3.41 -10.74 1.40
CA ASP A 57 4.40 -10.08 2.27
C ASP A 57 3.82 -8.87 3.03
N GLY A 58 2.53 -8.59 2.92
CA GLY A 58 1.83 -7.48 3.57
C GLY A 58 2.15 -6.12 2.96
N VAL A 59 2.63 -6.08 1.70
CA VAL A 59 2.90 -4.83 0.97
C VAL A 59 1.85 -4.63 -0.13
N PHE A 60 1.11 -3.54 -0.07
CA PHE A 60 0.26 -3.04 -1.14
C PHE A 60 1.11 -2.44 -2.26
N ARG A 61 0.99 -3.00 -3.48
CA ARG A 61 1.71 -2.59 -4.70
C ARG A 61 0.81 -2.18 -5.86
N SER A 62 -0.42 -2.66 -5.86
CA SER A 62 -1.53 -2.30 -6.75
C SER A 62 -2.74 -3.15 -6.38
N PHE A 63 -3.89 -2.92 -7.00
CA PHE A 63 -4.98 -3.90 -6.98
C PHE A 63 -4.67 -5.08 -7.91
N PRO A 64 -5.14 -6.30 -7.58
CA PRO A 64 -5.11 -7.45 -8.48
C PRO A 64 -5.88 -7.15 -9.78
N GLN A 65 -5.46 -7.78 -10.89
CA GLN A 65 -6.25 -7.81 -12.13
C GLN A 65 -7.28 -8.94 -12.12
#